data_AF-A0A4C1Y5Y2-F1
#
_entry.id   AF-A0A4C1Y5Y2-F1
#
_cell.length_a   1.000
_cell.length_b   1.000
_cell.length_c   1.000
_cell.angle_alpha   90.00
_cell.angle_beta   90.00
_cell.angle_gamma   90.00
#
_symmetry.space_group_name_H-M   'P 1'
#
loop_
_entity.id
_entity.type
_entity.pdbx_description
1 polymer ?
#
loop_
_entity_poly.entity_id
_entity_poly.type
_entity_poly.pdbx_seq_one_letter_code
_entity_poly.pdbx_strand_id
1 'polypeptide(L)'
;MLRVALLCATALAAAARADALTLLPHDVRPGHAIRRFTGNHSRYTLLNPEYSGYFAMLDDGLLMTTADLSPLLDRPLRLAVLEQTPRSSAAHTLTLLVMDRRRLLHFPVSDDLHGEILENAPPGTAVDLVPIRATALLDVGPLAYKIIRGNENSTFALRDKSSGKGIPSVSSVITDGDVEVIATHSLDAEKQNMYSLVIQATDVDGVNKANLPVRIDVINENDHSPEFEHKVYYFTVNGTPDENGPNGTARWTRFSSIGKVYAADADGDRVYYSLSSPSNLAVIVPQTGELLLVGEPDSHEAELRVVAHDTGSPSRASRPVRVHLEFVVRETSAPPALRRDKRRVTRAVRPTKRIEFTEADGEVEGRAVFTLEKETDRETFKIRDENPWVTVEPSGVVKVKKKWDYEELGPEKTIDFWVTITNTGNGGRPQAQVARVEFPLEESRVRHAVAIAIQLVSVAIGSYQNKSRGVLFNYKTHAQCTAGAVGGRRGRCRARRPPRPAPTRTPISPQYSILTL
;
A
#
# COMPACT_ATOMS: atom_id res chain seq x y z
N MET A 1 14.56 25.46 -86.93
CA MET A 1 13.12 25.41 -86.61
C MET A 1 12.90 24.21 -85.69
N LEU A 2 13.09 24.33 -84.37
CA LEU A 2 12.18 24.91 -83.37
C LEU A 2 11.06 23.93 -82.94
N ARG A 3 10.98 23.69 -81.61
CA ARG A 3 9.95 23.01 -80.81
C ARG A 3 10.09 21.47 -80.79
N VAL A 4 10.25 20.79 -79.65
CA VAL A 4 9.51 20.96 -78.38
C VAL A 4 10.44 20.72 -77.19
N ALA A 5 10.71 21.79 -76.44
CA ALA A 5 11.15 21.78 -75.05
C ALA A 5 10.04 22.48 -74.26
N LEU A 6 9.31 21.75 -73.41
CA LEU A 6 8.55 22.21 -72.24
C LEU A 6 7.80 21.02 -71.61
N LEU A 7 7.60 21.07 -70.28
CA LEU A 7 6.89 20.14 -69.37
C LEU A 7 7.79 19.05 -68.75
N CYS A 8 8.10 18.99 -67.46
CA CYS A 8 7.58 19.69 -66.28
C CYS A 8 8.72 19.91 -65.28
N ALA A 9 9.08 21.18 -65.07
CA ALA A 9 9.60 21.66 -63.80
C ALA A 9 8.39 22.12 -62.95
N THR A 10 8.52 22.07 -61.62
CA THR A 10 7.52 22.30 -60.54
C THR A 10 6.77 21.02 -60.14
N ALA A 11 6.76 20.55 -58.89
CA ALA A 11 6.92 21.24 -57.62
C ALA A 11 7.66 20.37 -56.59
N LEU A 12 8.85 20.80 -56.14
CA LEU A 12 9.33 20.54 -54.78
C LEU A 12 9.29 21.88 -54.05
N ALA A 13 8.11 22.28 -53.62
CA ALA A 13 7.99 23.26 -52.56
C ALA A 13 8.12 22.51 -51.23
N ALA A 14 9.33 22.06 -50.91
CA ALA A 14 9.64 21.71 -49.53
C ALA A 14 9.71 23.04 -48.77
N ALA A 15 8.72 23.28 -47.91
CA ALA A 15 8.79 24.35 -46.94
C ALA A 15 10.05 24.12 -46.09
N ALA A 16 11.13 24.84 -46.42
CA ALA A 16 12.34 24.84 -45.63
C ALA A 16 11.98 25.50 -44.29
N ARG A 17 11.67 24.66 -43.29
CA ARG A 17 11.78 25.08 -41.90
C ARG A 17 13.22 25.51 -41.70
N ALA A 18 13.43 26.70 -41.13
CA ALA A 18 14.77 27.17 -40.79
C ALA A 18 15.49 26.09 -39.97
N ASP A 19 16.59 25.58 -40.51
CA ASP A 19 17.41 24.58 -39.84
C ASP A 19 18.10 25.23 -38.64
N ALA A 20 17.65 24.88 -37.44
CA ALA A 20 18.31 25.30 -36.22
C ALA A 20 19.71 24.67 -36.15
N LEU A 21 20.73 25.51 -36.04
CA LEU A 21 22.10 25.10 -35.72
C LEU A 21 22.09 24.34 -34.38
N THR A 22 22.73 23.18 -34.32
CA THR A 22 22.86 22.37 -33.10
C THR A 22 24.32 22.30 -32.70
N LEU A 23 24.64 22.69 -31.46
CA LEU A 23 25.99 22.62 -30.91
C LEU A 23 26.20 21.28 -30.23
N LEU A 24 27.35 20.66 -30.45
CA LEU A 24 27.72 19.39 -29.84
C LEU A 24 29.09 19.51 -29.15
N PRO A 25 29.23 19.06 -27.90
CA PRO A 25 30.54 18.91 -27.30
C PRO A 25 31.34 17.83 -28.04
N HIS A 26 32.65 18.03 -28.21
CA HIS A 26 33.52 17.03 -28.82
C HIS A 26 33.66 15.76 -27.97
N ASP A 27 33.62 15.91 -26.64
CA ASP A 27 33.83 14.85 -25.63
C ASP A 27 32.55 14.06 -25.28
N VAL A 28 31.56 14.11 -26.17
CA VAL A 28 30.30 13.37 -26.02
C VAL A 28 30.55 11.87 -26.14
N ARG A 29 29.97 11.10 -25.21
CA ARG A 29 30.06 9.63 -25.24
C ARG A 29 29.30 9.06 -26.46
N PRO A 30 29.78 7.97 -27.06
CA PRO A 30 29.00 7.22 -28.05
C PRO A 30 27.63 6.82 -27.51
N GLY A 31 26.60 6.90 -28.36
CA GLY A 31 25.20 6.66 -28.00
C GLY A 31 24.45 7.91 -27.54
N HIS A 32 25.05 9.10 -27.61
CA HIS A 32 24.36 10.34 -27.28
C HIS A 32 23.33 10.71 -28.35
N ALA A 33 22.09 10.94 -27.91
CA ALA A 33 20.98 11.35 -28.75
C ALA A 33 21.10 12.83 -29.17
N ILE A 34 21.25 13.09 -30.46
CA ILE A 34 21.37 14.45 -31.00
C ILE A 34 19.98 15.00 -31.34
N ARG A 35 19.24 14.26 -32.18
CA ARG A 35 17.90 14.66 -32.62
C ARG A 35 17.09 13.41 -32.96
N ARG A 36 15.82 13.43 -32.55
CA ARG A 36 14.84 12.44 -32.97
C ARG A 36 13.94 13.04 -34.05
N PHE A 37 13.89 12.39 -35.20
CA PHE A 37 12.95 12.71 -36.26
C PHE A 37 11.64 11.96 -35.98
N THR A 38 10.57 12.73 -35.75
CA THR A 38 9.25 12.16 -35.41
C THR A 38 8.32 12.20 -36.61
N GLY A 39 7.88 11.03 -37.08
CA GLY A 39 6.72 10.91 -37.96
C GLY A 39 6.43 9.47 -38.38
N ASN A 40 5.49 9.31 -39.32
CA ASN A 40 4.81 8.04 -39.61
C ASN A 40 5.56 7.23 -40.68
N HIS A 41 6.82 6.88 -40.41
CA HIS A 41 7.80 6.54 -41.44
C HIS A 41 8.26 5.08 -41.36
N SER A 42 8.74 4.57 -42.51
CA SER A 42 9.27 3.21 -42.64
C SER A 42 10.80 3.14 -42.53
N ARG A 43 11.53 4.21 -42.88
CA ARG A 43 13.00 4.21 -42.83
C ARG A 43 13.59 5.62 -42.85
N TYR A 44 14.66 5.83 -42.08
CA TYR A 44 15.53 6.99 -42.16
C TYR A 44 16.93 6.58 -42.61
N THR A 45 17.55 7.36 -43.49
CA THR A 45 18.92 7.12 -43.95
C THR A 45 19.74 8.39 -43.90
N LEU A 46 20.97 8.27 -43.37
CA LEU A 46 21.95 9.35 -43.41
C LEU A 46 22.60 9.35 -44.80
N LEU A 47 22.53 10.49 -45.51
CA LEU A 47 23.03 10.61 -46.89
C LEU A 47 24.52 10.98 -46.98
N ASN A 48 25.16 11.32 -45.85
CA ASN A 48 26.57 11.72 -45.81
C ASN A 48 27.46 10.54 -45.38
N PRO A 49 28.01 9.74 -46.31
CA PRO A 49 28.85 8.59 -45.96
C PRO A 49 30.15 8.99 -45.25
N GLU A 50 30.67 10.20 -45.51
CA GLU A 50 31.88 10.74 -44.88
C GLU A 50 31.77 10.89 -43.35
N TYR A 51 30.55 11.04 -42.82
CA TYR A 51 30.31 11.17 -41.37
C TYR A 51 29.72 9.91 -40.72
N SER A 52 29.56 8.82 -41.49
CA SER A 52 28.99 7.55 -41.01
C SER A 52 29.80 6.88 -39.88
N GLY A 53 31.09 7.22 -39.75
CA GLY A 53 31.92 6.76 -38.64
C GLY A 53 31.64 7.46 -37.31
N TYR A 54 31.07 8.67 -37.35
CA TYR A 54 30.83 9.52 -36.17
C TYR A 54 29.36 9.59 -35.77
N PHE A 55 28.44 9.40 -36.73
CA PHE A 55 27.01 9.45 -36.50
C PHE A 55 26.30 8.24 -37.11
N ALA A 56 25.35 7.70 -36.36
CA ALA A 56 24.44 6.68 -36.84
C ALA A 56 22.99 7.17 -36.75
N MET A 57 22.22 6.85 -37.79
CA MET A 57 20.77 6.99 -37.79
C MET A 57 20.16 5.63 -37.47
N LEU A 58 19.33 5.58 -36.45
CA LEU A 58 18.54 4.40 -36.10
C LEU A 58 17.22 4.37 -36.88
N ASP A 59 16.65 3.17 -37.03
CA ASP A 59 15.39 2.97 -37.73
C ASP A 59 14.21 3.68 -37.04
N ASP A 60 14.30 3.94 -35.74
CA ASP A 60 13.34 4.71 -34.94
C ASP A 60 13.44 6.24 -35.15
N GLY A 61 14.31 6.68 -36.08
CA GLY A 61 14.54 8.08 -36.41
C GLY A 61 15.45 8.83 -35.42
N LEU A 62 16.15 8.14 -34.53
CA LEU A 62 17.13 8.76 -33.65
C LEU A 62 18.50 8.88 -34.32
N LEU A 63 19.01 10.12 -34.46
CA LEU A 63 20.39 10.39 -34.80
C LEU A 63 21.24 10.42 -33.53
N MET A 64 22.28 9.58 -33.47
CA MET A 64 23.18 9.48 -32.32
C MET A 64 24.65 9.50 -32.72
N THR A 65 25.52 9.82 -31.77
CA THR A 65 26.97 9.70 -31.92
C THR A 65 27.43 8.24 -31.84
N THR A 66 28.45 7.85 -32.60
CA THR A 66 29.05 6.51 -32.57
C THR A 66 30.51 6.50 -32.14
N ALA A 67 31.17 7.65 -32.22
CA ALA A 67 32.59 7.81 -31.91
C ALA A 67 32.87 9.17 -31.26
N ASP A 68 34.10 9.36 -30.80
CA ASP A 68 34.63 10.65 -30.33
C ASP A 68 34.61 11.67 -31.48
N LEU A 69 34.06 12.86 -31.20
CA LEU A 69 33.90 13.93 -32.18
C LEU A 69 35.09 14.90 -32.20
N SER A 70 36.13 14.67 -31.40
CA SER A 70 37.37 15.46 -31.39
C SER A 70 37.94 15.81 -32.78
N PRO A 71 37.93 14.91 -33.79
CA PRO A 71 38.42 15.23 -35.14
C PRO A 71 37.58 16.28 -35.89
N LEU A 72 36.35 16.51 -35.45
CA LEU A 72 35.38 17.42 -36.07
C LEU A 72 35.30 18.78 -35.33
N LEU A 73 36.17 19.02 -34.36
CA LEU A 73 36.18 20.22 -33.52
C LEU A 73 36.29 21.51 -34.36
N ASP A 74 35.46 22.50 -34.02
CA ASP A 74 35.29 23.80 -34.65
C ASP A 74 34.95 23.74 -36.17
N ARG A 75 34.41 22.60 -36.65
CA ARG A 75 33.96 22.45 -38.05
C ARG A 75 32.43 22.42 -38.14
N PRO A 76 31.78 23.30 -38.93
CA PRO A 76 30.36 23.21 -39.20
C PRO A 76 30.08 22.04 -40.15
N LEU A 77 29.21 21.13 -39.72
CA LEU A 77 28.81 19.93 -40.42
C LEU A 77 27.39 20.12 -40.94
N ARG A 78 27.12 19.70 -42.18
CA ARG A 78 25.76 19.67 -42.75
C ARG A 78 25.38 18.23 -43.05
N LEU A 79 24.56 17.65 -42.18
CA LEU A 79 24.04 16.30 -42.35
C LEU A 79 22.70 16.37 -43.10
N ALA A 80 22.58 15.60 -44.16
CA ALA A 80 21.35 15.38 -44.90
C ALA A 80 20.78 14.02 -44.51
N VAL A 81 19.55 14.03 -44.02
CA VAL A 81 18.79 12.84 -43.62
C VAL A 81 17.64 12.66 -44.60
N LEU A 82 17.57 11.49 -45.22
CA LEU A 82 16.47 11.11 -46.07
C LEU A 82 15.44 10.32 -45.26
N GLU A 83 14.22 10.83 -45.25
CA GLU A 83 13.04 10.18 -44.71
C GLU A 83 12.28 9.53 -45.86
N GLN A 84 12.07 8.22 -45.77
CA GLN A 84 11.38 7.45 -46.80
C GLN A 84 10.10 6.83 -46.24
N THR A 85 8.99 7.14 -46.89
CA THR A 85 7.69 6.50 -46.70
C THR A 85 7.29 5.74 -47.94
N PRO A 86 6.33 4.80 -47.85
CA PRO A 86 5.81 4.11 -49.04
C PRO A 86 5.20 5.05 -50.10
N ARG A 87 4.88 6.30 -49.74
CA ARG A 87 4.17 7.26 -50.61
C ARG A 87 4.94 8.54 -50.92
N SER A 88 6.05 8.82 -50.24
CA SER A 88 6.79 10.09 -50.33
C SER A 88 8.19 9.97 -49.73
N SER A 89 9.14 10.76 -50.25
CA SER A 89 10.46 10.95 -49.64
C SER A 89 10.67 12.42 -49.29
N ALA A 90 11.14 12.71 -48.09
CA ALA A 90 11.52 14.05 -47.65
C ALA A 90 13.00 14.08 -47.25
N ALA A 91 13.70 15.16 -47.59
CA ALA A 91 15.09 15.37 -47.18
C ALA A 91 15.11 16.44 -46.08
N HIS A 92 15.68 16.10 -44.93
CA HIS A 92 15.93 17.00 -43.83
C HIS A 92 17.40 17.36 -43.83
N THR A 93 17.73 18.64 -43.70
CA THR A 93 19.12 19.07 -43.48
C THR A 93 19.30 19.35 -41.99
N LEU A 94 20.51 19.21 -41.48
CA LEU A 94 20.85 19.46 -40.08
C LEU A 94 22.23 20.10 -40.06
N THR A 95 22.31 21.31 -39.52
CA THR A 95 23.60 21.99 -39.32
C THR A 95 24.09 21.71 -37.91
N LEU A 96 25.23 21.03 -37.77
CA LEU A 96 25.88 20.77 -36.50
C LEU A 96 27.18 21.58 -36.39
N LEU A 97 27.57 21.99 -35.20
CA LEU A 97 28.90 22.53 -34.93
C LEU A 97 29.46 21.85 -33.68
N VAL A 98 30.59 21.17 -33.84
CA VAL A 98 31.27 20.50 -32.72
C VAL A 98 32.20 21.51 -32.05
N MET A 99 32.11 21.66 -30.73
CA MET A 99 32.91 22.61 -29.95
C MET A 99 33.49 21.98 -28.68
N ASP A 100 34.41 22.68 -28.04
CA ASP A 100 34.82 22.36 -26.67
C ASP A 100 33.63 22.53 -25.70
N ARG A 101 33.42 21.57 -24.80
CA ARG A 101 32.40 21.64 -23.75
C ARG A 101 32.53 22.91 -22.92
N ARG A 102 33.76 23.39 -22.69
CA ARG A 102 34.00 24.64 -21.94
C ARG A 102 33.48 25.87 -22.65
N ARG A 103 33.36 25.83 -24.00
CA ARG A 103 32.78 26.92 -24.80
C ARG A 103 31.25 26.85 -24.86
N LEU A 104 30.66 25.72 -24.47
CA LEU A 104 29.21 25.59 -24.34
C LEU A 104 28.75 26.21 -23.01
N LEU A 105 27.50 26.67 -22.99
CA LEU A 105 26.90 27.12 -21.75
C LEU A 105 26.80 25.93 -20.81
N HIS A 106 27.23 26.13 -19.57
CA HIS A 106 27.03 25.18 -18.50
C HIS A 106 26.74 25.91 -17.19
N PHE A 107 26.11 25.20 -16.26
CA PHE A 107 26.03 25.65 -14.87
C PHE A 107 27.22 25.07 -14.10
N PRO A 108 28.02 25.91 -13.41
CA PRO A 108 29.14 25.44 -12.59
C PRO A 108 28.68 24.81 -11.27
N VAL A 109 27.39 24.99 -10.92
CA VAL A 109 26.76 24.46 -9.71
C VAL A 109 26.48 22.96 -9.89
N SER A 110 26.56 22.20 -8.80
CA SER A 110 26.30 20.75 -8.78
C SER A 110 24.91 20.39 -9.31
N ASP A 111 24.79 19.21 -9.93
CA ASP A 111 23.55 18.69 -10.53
C ASP A 111 22.35 18.59 -9.56
N ASP A 112 22.58 18.68 -8.24
CA ASP A 112 21.53 18.68 -7.21
C ASP A 112 21.44 20.04 -6.51
N LEU A 113 21.01 21.08 -7.23
CA LEU A 113 20.73 22.37 -6.61
C LEU A 113 19.45 22.26 -5.76
N HIS A 114 19.63 22.41 -4.46
CA HIS A 114 18.57 22.34 -3.47
C HIS A 114 18.37 23.71 -2.81
N GLY A 115 17.11 24.10 -2.65
CA GLY A 115 16.73 25.34 -2.00
C GLY A 115 15.52 25.17 -1.11
N GLU A 116 15.41 26.10 -0.18
CA GLU A 116 14.37 26.08 0.85
C GLU A 116 13.57 27.40 0.82
N ILE A 117 12.28 27.31 1.07
CA ILE A 117 11.42 28.47 1.24
C ILE A 117 10.41 28.17 2.34
N LEU A 118 10.21 29.11 3.26
CA LEU A 118 9.16 29.00 4.27
C LEU A 118 7.79 29.03 3.60
N GLU A 119 6.88 28.21 4.07
CA GLU A 119 5.48 28.36 3.69
C GLU A 119 4.91 29.67 4.21
N ASN A 120 3.75 30.07 3.68
CA ASN A 120 3.10 31.36 4.00
C ASN A 120 3.96 32.61 3.72
N ALA A 121 5.17 32.45 3.15
CA ALA A 121 6.03 33.56 2.78
C ALA A 121 5.30 34.51 1.81
N PRO A 122 5.46 35.84 1.99
CA PRO A 122 4.77 36.79 1.15
C PRO A 122 5.19 36.64 -0.32
N PRO A 123 4.29 36.91 -1.28
CA PRO A 123 4.62 36.93 -2.70
C PRO A 123 5.85 37.81 -3.00
N GLY A 124 6.77 37.29 -3.80
CA GLY A 124 8.03 37.95 -4.15
C GLY A 124 9.21 37.60 -3.23
N THR A 125 8.99 36.73 -2.24
CA THR A 125 10.07 36.15 -1.41
C THR A 125 10.99 35.30 -2.28
N ALA A 126 12.30 35.52 -2.13
CA ALA A 126 13.31 34.73 -2.81
C ALA A 126 13.50 33.40 -2.08
N VAL A 127 13.62 32.32 -2.86
CA VAL A 127 13.98 31.00 -2.34
C VAL A 127 15.44 31.05 -1.88
N ASP A 128 15.75 30.45 -0.74
CA ASP A 128 17.13 30.36 -0.23
C ASP A 128 17.92 29.39 -1.12
N LEU A 129 18.60 29.96 -2.11
CA LEU A 129 19.34 29.25 -3.15
C LEU A 129 20.67 29.94 -3.42
N VAL A 130 21.68 29.14 -3.78
CA VAL A 130 22.92 29.66 -4.35
C VAL A 130 22.58 30.43 -5.64
N PRO A 131 23.18 31.61 -5.88
CA PRO A 131 22.90 32.40 -7.07
C PRO A 131 23.09 31.58 -8.35
N ILE A 132 22.09 31.62 -9.23
CA ILE A 132 22.08 30.83 -10.46
C ILE A 132 22.73 31.65 -11.56
N ARG A 133 23.85 31.14 -12.07
CA ARG A 133 24.56 31.75 -13.20
C ARG A 133 25.13 30.69 -14.12
N ALA A 134 24.77 30.76 -15.40
CA ALA A 134 25.41 29.97 -16.44
C ALA A 134 26.69 30.68 -16.91
N THR A 135 27.70 29.90 -17.24
CA THR A 135 29.01 30.39 -17.68
C THR A 135 29.48 29.62 -18.91
N ALA A 136 30.25 30.28 -19.76
CA ALA A 136 31.02 29.67 -20.84
C ALA A 136 32.41 30.31 -20.89
N LEU A 137 33.37 29.63 -21.53
CA LEU A 137 34.75 30.11 -21.68
C LEU A 137 34.86 31.38 -22.54
N LEU A 138 33.95 31.54 -23.49
CA LEU A 138 33.83 32.75 -24.30
C LEU A 138 32.70 33.60 -23.73
N ASP A 139 32.88 34.91 -23.73
CA ASP A 139 31.81 35.84 -23.36
C ASP A 139 30.68 35.73 -24.39
N VAL A 140 29.54 35.24 -23.93
CA VAL A 140 28.34 35.02 -24.75
C VAL A 140 27.36 36.18 -24.62
N GLY A 141 27.72 37.24 -23.87
CA GLY A 141 26.82 38.35 -23.59
C GLY A 141 25.68 37.98 -22.63
N PRO A 142 24.57 38.74 -22.64
CA PRO A 142 23.47 38.53 -21.70
C PRO A 142 22.71 37.23 -22.01
N LEU A 143 22.44 36.44 -20.98
CA LEU A 143 21.80 35.14 -21.11
C LEU A 143 20.31 35.23 -20.79
N ALA A 144 19.49 34.53 -21.58
CA ALA A 144 18.08 34.37 -21.36
C ALA A 144 17.79 33.12 -20.52
N TYR A 145 17.33 33.32 -19.28
CA TYR A 145 16.93 32.26 -18.37
C TYR A 145 15.41 32.06 -18.41
N LYS A 146 14.98 30.80 -18.40
CA LYS A 146 13.56 30.43 -18.40
C LYS A 146 13.32 29.13 -17.63
N ILE A 147 12.23 29.06 -16.87
CA ILE A 147 11.77 27.79 -16.28
C ILE A 147 11.03 26.98 -17.36
N ILE A 148 11.56 25.83 -17.73
CA ILE A 148 11.03 25.00 -18.84
C ILE A 148 10.18 23.82 -18.36
N ARG A 149 10.33 23.39 -17.09
CA ARG A 149 9.57 22.28 -16.48
C ARG A 149 9.37 22.51 -14.99
N GLY A 150 8.35 21.87 -14.42
CA GLY A 150 8.08 21.86 -12.97
C GLY A 150 7.27 23.04 -12.44
N ASN A 151 6.94 24.02 -13.28
CA ASN A 151 6.25 25.25 -12.88
C ASN A 151 4.78 25.27 -13.36
N GLU A 152 3.98 24.30 -12.92
CA GLU A 152 2.64 24.04 -13.48
C GLU A 152 1.67 25.22 -13.33
N ASN A 153 1.73 25.94 -12.21
CA ASN A 153 0.83 27.08 -11.93
C ASN A 153 1.52 28.44 -11.95
N SER A 154 2.71 28.54 -12.56
CA SER A 154 3.55 29.74 -12.47
C SER A 154 3.84 30.15 -11.00
N THR A 155 3.99 29.17 -10.11
CA THR A 155 4.27 29.35 -8.67
C THR A 155 5.62 30.01 -8.44
N PHE A 156 6.57 29.78 -9.34
CA PHE A 156 7.88 30.39 -9.28
C PHE A 156 8.13 31.29 -10.50
N ALA A 157 8.88 32.36 -10.27
CA ALA A 157 9.42 33.22 -11.31
C ALA A 157 10.93 33.41 -11.09
N LEU A 158 11.61 33.82 -12.15
CA LEU A 158 13.02 34.18 -12.09
C LEU A 158 13.12 35.70 -11.93
N ARG A 159 14.08 36.16 -11.14
CA ARG A 159 14.41 37.58 -10.98
C ARG A 159 15.91 37.78 -11.11
N ASP A 160 16.29 38.88 -11.74
CA ASP A 160 17.68 39.34 -11.73
C ASP A 160 18.00 39.90 -10.36
N LYS A 161 19.02 39.37 -9.70
CA LYS A 161 19.44 39.80 -8.34
C LYS A 161 19.88 41.26 -8.29
N SER A 162 20.34 41.81 -9.42
CA SER A 162 20.75 43.22 -9.54
C SER A 162 19.57 44.17 -9.78
N SER A 163 18.47 43.67 -10.36
CA SER A 163 17.24 44.42 -10.57
C SER A 163 16.44 44.43 -9.26
N GLY A 164 16.15 45.61 -8.72
CA GLY A 164 15.55 45.77 -7.39
C GLY A 164 14.24 45.00 -7.16
N LYS A 165 13.77 45.00 -5.90
CA LYS A 165 12.62 44.24 -5.34
C LYS A 165 11.24 44.54 -5.98
N GLY A 166 11.10 44.34 -7.29
CA GLY A 166 9.83 44.20 -7.99
C GLY A 166 9.49 42.73 -8.18
N ILE A 167 8.21 42.41 -8.33
CA ILE A 167 7.76 41.10 -8.83
C ILE A 167 7.73 41.22 -10.36
N PRO A 168 8.71 40.68 -11.10
CA PRO A 168 8.64 40.69 -12.55
C PRO A 168 7.46 39.84 -13.03
N SER A 169 6.61 40.39 -13.89
CA SER A 169 5.49 39.68 -14.53
C SER A 169 5.92 38.67 -15.59
N VAL A 170 7.20 38.30 -15.66
CA VAL A 170 7.80 37.57 -16.78
C VAL A 170 8.49 36.30 -16.28
N SER A 171 8.14 35.16 -16.85
CA SER A 171 8.72 33.83 -16.58
C SER A 171 10.13 33.64 -17.16
N SER A 172 10.69 34.69 -17.78
CA SER A 172 12.00 34.71 -18.39
C SER A 172 12.74 36.00 -18.06
N VAL A 173 14.02 35.87 -17.74
CA VAL A 173 14.90 36.99 -17.39
C VAL A 173 16.09 36.98 -18.33
N ILE A 174 16.45 38.14 -18.86
CA ILE A 174 17.66 38.32 -19.65
C ILE A 174 18.62 39.14 -18.80
N THR A 175 19.75 38.56 -18.42
CA THR A 175 20.74 39.22 -17.57
C THR A 175 22.15 38.67 -17.82
N ASP A 176 23.15 39.49 -17.55
CA ASP A 176 24.57 39.12 -17.46
C ASP A 176 24.98 38.73 -16.02
N GLY A 177 24.11 39.03 -15.05
CA GLY A 177 24.30 38.82 -13.62
C GLY A 177 23.72 37.50 -13.08
N ASP A 178 23.61 37.48 -11.76
CA ASP A 178 23.06 36.36 -11.01
C ASP A 178 21.53 36.37 -11.04
N VAL A 179 20.93 35.18 -11.21
CA VAL A 179 19.48 34.97 -11.17
C VAL A 179 19.09 34.32 -9.85
N GLU A 180 17.98 34.79 -9.29
CA GLU A 180 17.32 34.19 -8.13
C GLU A 180 15.92 33.69 -8.50
N VAL A 181 15.45 32.68 -7.79
CA VAL A 181 14.10 32.15 -7.91
C VAL A 181 13.23 32.81 -6.84
N ILE A 182 12.06 33.30 -7.23
CA ILE A 182 11.10 33.93 -6.32
C ILE A 182 9.76 33.19 -6.37
N ALA A 183 9.06 33.12 -5.24
CA ALA A 183 7.67 32.66 -5.19
C ALA A 183 6.73 33.78 -5.65
N THR A 184 5.79 33.49 -6.53
CA THR A 184 4.81 34.47 -7.05
C THR A 184 3.56 34.56 -6.19
N HIS A 185 3.30 33.53 -5.37
CA HIS A 185 2.16 33.42 -4.47
C HIS A 185 2.63 32.79 -3.15
N SER A 186 1.83 32.88 -2.09
CA SER A 186 2.07 32.14 -0.86
C SER A 186 2.02 30.64 -1.13
N LEU A 187 2.99 29.90 -0.59
CA LEU A 187 3.08 28.45 -0.67
C LEU A 187 2.45 27.82 0.58
N ASP A 188 2.01 26.59 0.44
CA ASP A 188 1.28 25.78 1.42
C ASP A 188 1.90 24.38 1.36
N ALA A 189 2.57 23.98 2.45
CA ALA A 189 3.34 22.76 2.52
C ALA A 189 2.44 21.51 2.59
N GLU A 190 1.26 21.63 3.20
CA GLU A 190 0.26 20.56 3.34
C GLU A 190 -0.28 20.15 1.97
N LYS A 191 -0.40 21.13 1.07
CA LYS A 191 -0.78 20.87 -0.33
C LYS A 191 0.37 20.30 -1.15
N GLN A 192 1.54 20.92 -1.07
CA GLN A 192 2.73 20.48 -1.82
C GLN A 192 4.03 20.98 -1.17
N ASN A 193 4.78 20.06 -0.57
CA ASN A 193 6.02 20.34 0.13
C ASN A 193 7.30 20.31 -0.74
N MET A 194 7.20 19.89 -2.01
CA MET A 194 8.37 19.75 -2.89
C MET A 194 8.05 20.12 -4.33
N TYR A 195 8.93 20.91 -4.94
CA TYR A 195 8.89 21.31 -6.35
C TYR A 195 10.19 20.95 -7.06
N SER A 196 10.07 20.29 -8.22
CA SER A 196 11.20 19.93 -9.08
C SER A 196 11.17 20.76 -10.36
N LEU A 197 11.94 21.85 -10.39
CA LEU A 197 12.03 22.77 -11.52
C LEU A 197 13.19 22.40 -12.45
N VAL A 198 13.08 22.80 -13.72
CA VAL A 198 14.23 22.81 -14.64
C VAL A 198 14.37 24.21 -15.23
N ILE A 199 15.48 24.86 -14.93
CA ILE A 199 15.83 26.18 -15.43
C ILE A 199 16.74 26.01 -16.64
N GLN A 200 16.42 26.68 -17.74
CA GLN A 200 17.23 26.70 -18.96
C GLN A 200 17.87 28.07 -19.12
N ALA A 201 19.18 28.11 -19.30
CA ALA A 201 19.91 29.27 -19.81
C ALA A 201 20.08 29.13 -21.32
N THR A 202 19.91 30.24 -22.03
CA THR A 202 19.96 30.31 -23.49
C THR A 202 20.76 31.54 -23.89
N ASP A 203 21.61 31.40 -24.88
CA ASP A 203 22.22 32.54 -25.56
C ASP A 203 21.15 33.36 -26.34
N VAL A 204 21.45 34.61 -26.68
CA VAL A 204 20.61 35.54 -27.46
C VAL A 204 20.22 34.93 -28.81
N ASP A 205 21.15 34.22 -29.45
CA ASP A 205 20.91 33.52 -30.73
C ASP A 205 20.05 32.25 -30.57
N GLY A 206 19.80 31.82 -29.32
CA GLY A 206 18.99 30.65 -29.01
C GLY A 206 19.62 29.30 -29.38
N VAL A 207 20.90 29.30 -29.76
CA VAL A 207 21.63 28.11 -30.22
C VAL A 207 22.26 27.37 -29.05
N ASN A 208 22.98 28.07 -28.19
CA ASN A 208 23.65 27.51 -27.03
C ASN A 208 22.68 27.46 -25.84
N LYS A 209 22.53 26.29 -25.22
CA LYS A 209 21.56 26.04 -24.15
C LYS A 209 22.15 25.18 -23.05
N ALA A 210 21.84 25.50 -21.81
CA ALA A 210 22.16 24.70 -20.64
C ALA A 210 20.90 24.50 -19.78
N ASN A 211 20.75 23.33 -19.17
CA ASN A 211 19.65 23.05 -18.25
C ASN A 211 20.19 22.79 -16.84
N LEU A 212 19.49 23.28 -15.83
CA LEU A 212 19.77 23.08 -14.42
C LEU A 212 18.50 22.53 -13.74
N PRO A 213 18.50 21.27 -13.27
CA PRO A 213 17.46 20.80 -12.38
C PRO A 213 17.62 21.48 -11.01
N VAL A 214 16.50 21.91 -10.44
CA VAL A 214 16.45 22.58 -9.13
C VAL A 214 15.34 21.95 -8.32
N ARG A 215 15.67 21.56 -7.09
CA ARG A 215 14.69 21.09 -6.11
C ARG A 215 14.45 22.18 -5.09
N ILE A 216 13.18 22.50 -4.87
CA ILE A 216 12.75 23.46 -3.85
C ILE A 216 11.88 22.70 -2.85
N ASP A 217 12.31 22.67 -1.60
CA ASP A 217 11.53 22.14 -0.49
C ASP A 217 10.83 23.31 0.23
N VAL A 218 9.53 23.16 0.46
CA VAL A 218 8.74 24.11 1.26
C VAL A 218 8.85 23.68 2.71
N ILE A 219 9.39 24.55 3.53
CA ILE A 219 9.55 24.33 4.97
C ILE A 219 8.21 24.64 5.63
N ASN A 220 7.62 23.62 6.26
CA ASN A 220 6.40 23.76 7.02
C ASN A 220 6.64 24.63 8.28
N GLU A 221 5.74 25.58 8.51
CA GLU A 221 5.56 26.37 9.72
C GLU A 221 4.27 25.92 10.41
N ASN A 222 4.31 25.70 11.73
CA ASN A 222 3.12 25.28 12.49
C ASN A 222 2.01 26.36 12.45
N ASP A 223 1.12 26.24 11.48
CA ASP A 223 0.06 27.19 11.17
C ASP A 223 -1.34 26.60 11.29
N HIS A 224 -1.46 25.27 11.35
CA HIS A 224 -2.66 24.56 11.74
C HIS A 224 -2.67 24.32 13.24
N SER A 225 -3.75 23.75 13.75
CA SER A 225 -3.85 23.41 15.17
C SER A 225 -4.56 22.08 15.26
N PRO A 226 -4.31 21.28 16.31
CA PRO A 226 -4.92 19.98 16.38
C PRO A 226 -6.45 20.09 16.37
N GLU A 227 -7.12 19.27 15.57
CA GLU A 227 -8.58 19.23 15.51
C GLU A 227 -9.10 17.86 15.93
N PHE A 228 -10.07 17.86 16.86
CA PHE A 228 -10.75 16.64 17.27
C PHE A 228 -11.69 16.13 16.18
N GLU A 229 -11.74 14.81 16.01
CA GLU A 229 -12.62 14.15 15.03
C GLU A 229 -14.11 14.43 15.32
N HIS A 230 -14.46 14.51 16.60
CA HIS A 230 -15.83 14.79 17.05
C HIS A 230 -15.86 16.03 17.93
N LYS A 231 -16.93 16.85 17.79
CA LYS A 231 -17.16 18.02 18.66
C LYS A 231 -17.58 17.65 20.08
N VAL A 232 -18.13 16.46 20.25
CA VAL A 232 -18.60 15.91 21.52
C VAL A 232 -18.38 14.40 21.50
N TYR A 233 -17.80 13.85 22.56
CA TYR A 233 -17.65 12.41 22.77
C TYR A 233 -18.62 11.94 23.85
N TYR A 234 -19.21 10.76 23.66
CA TYR A 234 -20.10 10.12 24.63
C TYR A 234 -19.53 8.75 24.99
N PHE A 235 -19.32 8.50 26.27
CA PHE A 235 -18.83 7.21 26.77
C PHE A 235 -19.71 6.71 27.92
N THR A 236 -20.01 5.42 27.90
CA THR A 236 -20.74 4.75 28.97
C THR A 236 -19.78 3.90 29.80
N VAL A 237 -19.66 4.22 31.07
CA VAL A 237 -18.82 3.50 32.04
C VAL A 237 -19.70 2.51 32.80
N ASN A 238 -19.36 1.23 32.72
CA ASN A 238 -20.13 0.18 33.38
C ASN A 238 -19.59 -0.10 34.78
N GLY A 239 -20.44 0.07 35.79
CA GLY A 239 -20.19 -0.34 37.17
C GLY A 239 -20.72 -1.75 37.44
N THR A 240 -20.05 -2.50 38.30
CA THR A 240 -20.56 -3.78 38.82
C THR A 240 -21.27 -3.53 40.16
N PRO A 241 -22.47 -4.08 40.40
CA PRO A 241 -23.13 -3.94 41.70
C PRO A 241 -22.27 -4.58 42.80
N ASP A 242 -22.06 -3.86 43.90
CA ASP A 242 -21.37 -4.41 45.07
C ASP A 242 -22.39 -5.12 45.98
N GLU A 243 -22.34 -6.46 46.00
CA GLU A 243 -23.23 -7.29 46.83
C GLU A 243 -22.99 -7.11 48.34
N ASN A 244 -21.84 -6.56 48.75
CA ASN A 244 -21.48 -6.34 50.16
C ASN A 244 -21.59 -4.87 50.59
N GLY A 245 -21.90 -3.98 49.65
CA GLY A 245 -22.10 -2.56 49.93
C GLY A 245 -23.51 -2.25 50.43
N PRO A 246 -23.74 -1.09 51.06
CA PRO A 246 -25.11 -0.62 51.31
C PRO A 246 -25.89 -0.58 49.99
N ASN A 247 -27.15 -1.06 50.01
CA ASN A 247 -28.01 -1.23 48.84
C ASN A 247 -27.80 -0.15 47.76
N GLY A 248 -27.16 -0.53 46.65
CA GLY A 248 -27.00 0.33 45.47
C GLY A 248 -25.60 0.90 45.23
N THR A 249 -24.60 0.67 46.08
CA THR A 249 -23.20 1.04 45.73
C THR A 249 -22.69 0.17 44.60
N ALA A 250 -22.34 0.80 43.47
CA ALA A 250 -21.63 0.14 42.38
C ALA A 250 -20.12 0.23 42.62
N ARG A 251 -19.43 -0.88 42.40
CA ARG A 251 -17.98 -0.95 42.37
C ARG A 251 -17.49 -0.51 40.99
N TRP A 252 -16.61 0.49 41.01
CA TRP A 252 -15.94 1.04 39.82
C TRP A 252 -14.49 0.57 39.78
N THR A 253 -14.08 -0.06 38.69
CA THR A 253 -12.70 -0.55 38.57
C THR A 253 -11.77 0.62 38.28
N ARG A 254 -10.88 0.93 39.22
CA ARG A 254 -9.83 1.95 39.03
C ARG A 254 -8.92 1.55 37.86
N PHE A 255 -8.54 2.54 37.06
CA PHE A 255 -7.80 2.45 35.80
C PHE A 255 -8.51 1.66 34.70
N SER A 256 -9.85 1.55 34.77
CA SER A 256 -10.63 1.04 33.66
C SER A 256 -10.65 2.04 32.50
N SER A 257 -10.56 1.51 31.28
CA SER A 257 -10.65 2.30 30.06
C SER A 257 -12.09 2.74 29.83
N ILE A 258 -12.30 4.05 29.80
CA ILE A 258 -13.61 4.68 29.53
C ILE A 258 -13.83 4.77 28.03
N GLY A 259 -12.80 5.19 27.30
CA GLY A 259 -12.85 5.44 25.87
C GLY A 259 -11.62 6.21 25.39
N LYS A 260 -11.55 6.45 24.08
CA LYS A 260 -10.41 7.12 23.45
C LYS A 260 -10.91 8.32 22.66
N VAL A 261 -10.27 9.47 22.83
CA VAL A 261 -10.45 10.64 21.97
C VAL A 261 -9.36 10.68 20.91
N TYR A 262 -9.68 11.28 19.77
CA TYR A 262 -8.76 11.40 18.65
C TYR A 262 -8.78 12.82 18.08
N ALA A 263 -7.60 13.38 17.92
CA ALA A 263 -7.34 14.62 17.24
C ALA A 263 -6.21 14.42 16.23
N ALA A 264 -6.31 15.12 15.11
CA ALA A 264 -5.32 15.13 14.05
C ALA A 264 -4.84 16.57 13.84
N ASP A 265 -3.56 16.72 13.53
CA ASP A 265 -2.97 17.98 13.10
C ASP A 265 -2.69 17.89 11.59
N ALA A 266 -2.97 18.96 10.86
CA ALA A 266 -2.76 19.00 9.41
C ALA A 266 -1.26 19.10 9.05
N ASP A 267 -0.46 19.71 9.92
CA ASP A 267 0.99 19.91 9.74
C ASP A 267 1.78 18.60 9.94
N GLY A 268 1.08 17.52 10.32
CA GLY A 268 1.68 16.21 10.59
C GLY A 268 2.39 16.14 11.95
N ASP A 269 2.17 17.13 12.80
CA ASP A 269 2.73 17.22 14.14
C ASP A 269 2.18 16.15 15.10
N ARG A 270 2.96 15.83 16.14
CA ARG A 270 2.52 14.88 17.16
C ARG A 270 1.57 15.56 18.15
N VAL A 271 0.41 14.96 18.32
CA VAL A 271 -0.63 15.48 19.20
C VAL A 271 -0.58 14.84 20.58
N TYR A 272 -0.60 15.67 21.62
CA TYR A 272 -0.71 15.30 23.02
C TYR A 272 -2.02 15.75 23.63
N TYR A 273 -2.66 14.90 24.42
CA TYR A 273 -3.94 15.19 25.05
C TYR A 273 -3.79 15.56 26.52
N SER A 274 -4.58 16.54 26.97
CA SER A 274 -4.63 16.97 28.36
C SER A 274 -6.08 17.27 28.76
N LEU A 275 -6.37 17.23 30.06
CA LEU A 275 -7.64 17.74 30.58
C LEU A 275 -7.52 19.24 30.77
N SER A 276 -8.46 20.01 30.23
CA SER A 276 -8.53 21.46 30.40
C SER A 276 -8.59 21.87 31.87
N SER A 277 -9.28 21.05 32.68
CA SER A 277 -9.35 21.20 34.13
C SER A 277 -9.01 19.84 34.76
N PRO A 278 -8.09 19.79 35.73
CA PRO A 278 -7.78 18.53 36.41
C PRO A 278 -9.03 17.97 37.10
N SER A 279 -9.26 16.67 36.92
CA SER A 279 -10.40 15.96 37.51
C SER A 279 -9.89 14.81 38.36
N ASN A 280 -10.51 14.61 39.53
CA ASN A 280 -10.24 13.45 40.38
C ASN A 280 -10.93 12.18 39.87
N LEU A 281 -11.89 12.33 38.96
CA LEU A 281 -12.70 11.25 38.42
C LEU A 281 -11.95 10.45 37.35
N ALA A 282 -11.31 11.13 36.40
CA ALA A 282 -10.64 10.49 35.27
C ALA A 282 -9.36 11.23 34.90
N VAL A 283 -8.42 10.49 34.33
CA VAL A 283 -7.18 11.01 33.74
C VAL A 283 -7.10 10.61 32.28
N ILE A 284 -6.43 11.42 31.47
CA ILE A 284 -6.17 11.12 30.07
C ILE A 284 -4.70 10.76 29.87
N VAL A 285 -4.43 9.73 29.07
CA VAL A 285 -3.08 9.35 28.66
C VAL A 285 -2.64 10.28 27.53
N PRO A 286 -1.58 11.11 27.71
CA PRO A 286 -1.26 12.17 26.77
C PRO A 286 -0.92 11.71 25.35
N GLN A 287 -0.30 10.54 25.18
CA GLN A 287 0.11 10.04 23.85
C GLN A 287 -1.00 9.29 23.11
N THR A 288 -1.92 8.66 23.84
CA THR A 288 -2.96 7.81 23.23
C THR A 288 -4.31 8.48 23.18
N GLY A 289 -4.59 9.47 24.04
CA GLY A 289 -5.92 10.03 24.19
C GLY A 289 -6.90 9.08 24.89
N GLU A 290 -6.40 8.03 25.54
CA GLU A 290 -7.23 7.10 26.32
C GLU A 290 -7.60 7.71 27.67
N LEU A 291 -8.90 7.72 27.97
CA LEU A 291 -9.46 8.17 29.23
C LEU A 291 -9.56 6.98 30.20
N LEU A 292 -8.93 7.13 31.36
CA LEU A 292 -8.90 6.12 32.42
C LEU A 292 -9.65 6.64 33.64
N LEU A 293 -10.52 5.80 34.20
CA LEU A 293 -11.24 6.11 35.43
C LEU A 293 -10.30 5.99 36.64
N VAL A 294 -10.22 6.99 37.51
CA VAL A 294 -9.32 7.00 38.68
C VAL A 294 -10.07 7.16 40.00
N GLY A 295 -11.13 7.95 40.00
CA GLY A 295 -12.00 8.20 41.15
C GLY A 295 -13.34 7.47 41.03
N GLU A 296 -14.11 7.52 42.11
CA GLU A 296 -15.50 7.09 42.11
C GLU A 296 -16.38 8.25 41.60
N PRO A 297 -17.39 7.98 40.75
CA PRO A 297 -18.31 8.99 40.27
C PRO A 297 -19.26 9.45 41.38
N ASP A 298 -19.36 10.77 41.58
CA ASP A 298 -20.30 11.38 42.51
C ASP A 298 -21.75 11.44 41.94
N SER A 299 -21.88 11.36 40.61
CA SER A 299 -23.14 11.49 39.87
C SER A 299 -23.25 10.48 38.72
N HIS A 300 -24.48 10.25 38.24
CA HIS A 300 -24.74 9.36 37.09
C HIS A 300 -24.21 9.91 35.76
N GLU A 301 -23.94 11.21 35.70
CA GLU A 301 -23.39 11.88 34.53
C GLU A 301 -22.20 12.75 34.95
N ALA A 302 -21.17 12.82 34.11
CA ALA A 302 -20.08 13.78 34.27
C ALA A 302 -19.67 14.37 32.92
N GLU A 303 -19.22 15.63 32.93
CA GLU A 303 -18.65 16.30 31.76
C GLU A 303 -17.17 16.59 32.00
N LEU A 304 -16.33 16.17 31.07
CA LEU A 304 -14.91 16.50 31.02
C LEU A 304 -14.62 17.37 29.81
N ARG A 305 -13.63 18.26 29.93
CA ARG A 305 -13.12 19.04 28.80
C ARG A 305 -11.70 18.62 28.49
N VAL A 306 -11.49 18.14 27.27
CA VAL A 306 -10.19 17.67 26.80
C VAL A 306 -9.63 18.66 25.79
N VAL A 307 -8.33 18.94 25.88
CA VAL A 307 -7.59 19.79 24.94
C VAL A 307 -6.48 18.95 24.32
N ALA A 308 -6.18 19.21 23.05
CA ALA A 308 -5.08 18.63 22.33
C ALA A 308 -4.02 19.71 22.07
N HIS A 309 -2.75 19.35 22.23
CA HIS A 309 -1.58 20.21 22.02
C HIS A 309 -0.68 19.56 20.97
N ASP A 310 -0.14 20.35 20.05
CA ASP A 310 0.85 19.86 19.09
C ASP A 310 2.28 19.87 19.68
N THR A 311 3.24 19.43 18.88
CA THR A 311 4.68 19.57 19.15
C THR A 311 5.34 20.70 18.37
N GLY A 312 4.58 21.42 17.55
CA GLY A 312 5.07 22.48 16.69
C GLY A 312 5.62 23.67 17.48
N SER A 313 6.31 24.56 16.77
CA SER A 313 6.90 25.78 17.34
C SER A 313 6.45 27.00 16.55
N PRO A 314 5.67 27.92 17.13
CA PRO A 314 5.11 27.89 18.49
C PRO A 314 4.09 26.76 18.66
N SER A 315 3.99 26.19 19.87
CA SER A 315 2.98 25.14 20.10
C SER A 315 1.57 25.73 20.13
N ARG A 316 0.65 25.10 19.43
CA ARG A 316 -0.76 25.46 19.35
C ARG A 316 -1.62 24.40 20.02
N ALA A 317 -2.80 24.83 20.43
CA ALA A 317 -3.74 24.01 21.17
C ALA A 317 -5.11 24.06 20.51
N SER A 318 -5.79 22.92 20.53
CA SER A 318 -7.13 22.78 20.00
C SER A 318 -8.17 23.50 20.86
N ARG A 319 -9.36 23.73 20.27
CA ARG A 319 -10.52 24.13 21.05
C ARG A 319 -10.92 22.99 22.02
N PRO A 320 -11.24 23.29 23.29
CA PRO A 320 -11.64 22.26 24.23
C PRO A 320 -12.86 21.47 23.74
N VAL A 321 -12.74 20.15 23.69
CA VAL A 321 -13.84 19.24 23.33
C VAL A 321 -14.55 18.75 24.58
N ARG A 322 -15.87 18.58 24.50
CA ARG A 322 -16.69 18.05 25.59
C ARG A 322 -16.76 16.54 25.51
N VAL A 323 -16.55 15.89 26.65
CA VAL A 323 -16.68 14.45 26.82
C VAL A 323 -17.73 14.19 27.89
N HIS A 324 -18.87 13.63 27.48
CA HIS A 324 -19.94 13.22 28.37
C HIS A 324 -19.74 11.76 28.79
N LEU A 325 -19.77 11.54 30.09
CA LEU A 325 -19.63 10.24 30.72
C LEU A 325 -20.96 9.87 31.36
N GLU A 326 -21.49 8.70 31.02
CA GLU A 326 -22.68 8.11 31.63
C GLU A 326 -22.27 6.89 32.47
N PHE A 327 -22.65 6.88 33.74
CA PHE A 327 -22.30 5.83 34.70
C PHE A 327 -23.48 4.88 34.89
N VAL A 328 -23.39 3.70 34.29
CA VAL A 328 -24.47 2.70 34.29
C VAL A 328 -24.06 1.49 35.13
N VAL A 329 -24.91 1.13 36.09
CA VAL A 329 -24.75 -0.09 36.87
C VAL A 329 -25.46 -1.22 36.14
N ARG A 330 -24.71 -2.22 35.65
CA ARG A 330 -25.33 -3.40 35.05
C ARG A 330 -25.78 -4.32 36.18
N GLU A 331 -27.08 -4.34 36.47
CA GLU A 331 -27.65 -5.41 37.28
C GLU A 331 -27.40 -6.75 36.58
N THR A 332 -26.64 -7.64 37.21
CA THR A 332 -26.56 -9.04 36.78
C THR A 332 -27.88 -9.74 37.11
N SER A 333 -28.98 -9.34 36.45
CA SER A 333 -30.13 -10.22 36.30
C SER A 333 -29.80 -11.27 35.23
N ALA A 334 -28.83 -12.14 35.55
CA ALA A 334 -28.79 -13.42 34.89
C ALA A 334 -30.15 -14.09 35.15
N PRO A 335 -30.88 -14.57 34.12
CA PRO A 335 -32.09 -15.35 34.35
C PRO A 335 -31.75 -16.47 35.33
N PRO A 336 -32.63 -16.81 36.29
CA PRO A 336 -32.30 -17.75 37.35
C PRO A 336 -31.80 -19.03 36.69
N ALA A 337 -30.52 -19.33 36.91
CA ALA A 337 -29.98 -20.61 36.53
C ALA A 337 -30.81 -21.64 37.29
N LEU A 338 -31.78 -22.25 36.60
CA LEU A 338 -32.46 -23.45 37.06
C LEU A 338 -31.35 -24.36 37.56
N ARG A 339 -31.29 -24.54 38.88
CA ARG A 339 -30.48 -25.56 39.53
C ARG A 339 -30.94 -26.87 38.93
N ARG A 340 -30.32 -27.28 37.83
CA ARG A 340 -30.39 -28.64 37.33
C ARG A 340 -29.59 -29.43 38.34
N ASP A 341 -30.29 -29.98 39.32
CA ASP A 341 -29.78 -31.11 40.09
C ASP A 341 -29.28 -32.12 39.09
N LYS A 342 -27.96 -32.25 38.99
CA LYS A 342 -27.32 -33.29 38.20
C LYS A 342 -27.65 -34.61 38.89
N ARG A 343 -28.81 -35.18 38.55
CA ARG A 343 -29.15 -36.55 38.91
C ARG A 343 -28.13 -37.44 38.18
N ARG A 344 -27.17 -37.95 38.93
CA ARG A 344 -26.13 -38.86 38.45
C ARG A 344 -26.81 -40.08 37.81
N VAL A 345 -26.85 -40.13 36.48
CA VAL A 345 -27.23 -41.34 35.75
C VAL A 345 -25.95 -42.12 35.49
N THR A 346 -25.70 -43.15 36.31
CA THR A 346 -24.68 -44.16 36.05
C THR A 346 -25.17 -45.11 34.96
N ARG A 347 -25.09 -44.70 33.70
CA ARG A 347 -25.30 -45.62 32.57
C ARG A 347 -24.12 -45.53 31.64
N ALA A 348 -23.59 -46.68 31.25
CA ALA A 348 -22.48 -46.79 30.33
C ALA A 348 -22.85 -46.09 29.01
N VAL A 349 -21.98 -45.17 28.56
CA VAL A 349 -22.15 -44.40 27.34
C VAL A 349 -21.38 -45.12 26.23
N ARG A 350 -22.04 -45.46 25.12
CA ARG A 350 -21.34 -46.03 23.95
C ARG A 350 -20.58 -44.93 23.19
N PRO A 351 -19.42 -45.21 22.56
CA PRO A 351 -18.68 -44.24 21.77
C PRO A 351 -19.53 -43.64 20.64
N THR A 352 -19.40 -42.33 20.42
CA THR A 352 -20.14 -41.60 19.38
C THR A 352 -19.50 -41.83 18.01
N LYS A 353 -20.28 -42.30 17.02
CA LYS A 353 -19.84 -42.44 15.63
C LYS A 353 -20.30 -41.20 14.85
N ARG A 354 -19.35 -40.48 14.24
CA ARG A 354 -19.65 -39.32 13.39
C ARG A 354 -19.84 -39.81 11.96
N ILE A 355 -21.00 -39.54 11.37
CA ILE A 355 -21.32 -39.87 9.98
C ILE A 355 -21.75 -38.56 9.32
N GLU A 356 -21.12 -38.23 8.20
CA GLU A 356 -21.34 -36.99 7.45
C GLU A 356 -22.49 -37.21 6.45
N PHE A 357 -23.43 -36.28 6.40
CA PHE A 357 -24.58 -36.33 5.49
C PHE A 357 -24.74 -35.01 4.73
N THR A 358 -25.41 -35.07 3.58
CA THR A 358 -25.72 -33.89 2.77
C THR A 358 -27.19 -33.50 2.87
N GLU A 359 -27.50 -32.24 2.56
CA GLU A 359 -28.89 -31.73 2.51
C GLU A 359 -29.82 -32.58 1.64
N ALA A 360 -29.30 -33.14 0.53
CA ALA A 360 -30.05 -33.99 -0.39
C ALA A 360 -30.47 -35.35 0.22
N ASP A 361 -29.78 -35.82 1.25
CA ASP A 361 -30.13 -37.07 1.95
C ASP A 361 -31.37 -36.87 2.85
N GLY A 362 -31.55 -35.64 3.34
CA GLY A 362 -32.65 -35.18 4.17
C GLY A 362 -33.83 -34.57 3.41
N GLU A 363 -33.85 -34.64 2.08
CA GLU A 363 -34.86 -33.94 1.26
C GLU A 363 -36.27 -34.54 1.36
N VAL A 364 -36.36 -35.87 1.51
CA VAL A 364 -37.63 -36.62 1.51
C VAL A 364 -37.98 -37.02 2.94
N GLU A 365 -39.11 -36.50 3.46
CA GLU A 365 -39.63 -36.87 4.78
C GLU A 365 -39.99 -38.37 4.82
N GLY A 366 -39.62 -39.03 5.92
CA GLY A 366 -39.81 -40.47 6.12
C GLY A 366 -38.76 -41.38 5.48
N ARG A 367 -37.81 -40.84 4.71
CA ARG A 367 -36.70 -41.61 4.13
C ARG A 367 -35.78 -42.13 5.24
N ALA A 368 -35.43 -43.42 5.18
CA ALA A 368 -34.43 -44.02 6.06
C ALA A 368 -33.03 -43.58 5.63
N VAL A 369 -32.33 -42.85 6.48
CA VAL A 369 -31.02 -42.26 6.15
C VAL A 369 -29.89 -43.22 6.53
N PHE A 370 -30.01 -43.88 7.68
CA PHE A 370 -29.04 -44.89 8.13
C PHE A 370 -29.63 -45.78 9.23
N THR A 371 -28.90 -46.84 9.57
CA THR A 371 -29.25 -47.77 10.65
C THR A 371 -28.19 -47.72 11.75
N LEU A 372 -28.65 -47.62 13.00
CA LEU A 372 -27.80 -47.71 14.18
C LEU A 372 -27.27 -49.14 14.31
N GLU A 373 -25.97 -49.28 14.57
CA GLU A 373 -25.33 -50.57 14.75
C GLU A 373 -25.89 -51.28 15.99
N LYS A 374 -26.34 -52.52 15.81
CA LYS A 374 -26.78 -53.40 16.89
C LYS A 374 -25.61 -54.27 17.31
N GLU A 375 -25.23 -54.24 18.57
CA GLU A 375 -24.21 -55.17 19.10
C GLU A 375 -24.80 -56.56 19.32
N THR A 376 -26.13 -56.65 19.52
CA THR A 376 -26.88 -57.90 19.61
C THR A 376 -28.27 -57.75 18.98
N ASP A 377 -28.79 -58.83 18.39
CA ASP A 377 -30.07 -58.82 17.65
C ASP A 377 -31.31 -58.50 18.51
N ARG A 378 -31.15 -58.49 19.83
CA ARG A 378 -32.20 -58.19 20.82
C ARG A 378 -32.21 -56.73 21.30
N GLU A 379 -31.38 -55.87 20.71
CA GLU A 379 -31.33 -54.45 21.05
C GLU A 379 -32.45 -53.66 20.38
N THR A 380 -33.14 -52.86 21.20
CA THR A 380 -34.15 -51.90 20.74
C THR A 380 -33.73 -50.47 21.05
N PHE A 381 -34.04 -49.57 20.12
CA PHE A 381 -33.61 -48.17 20.16
C PHE A 381 -34.81 -47.24 20.38
N LYS A 382 -34.66 -46.25 21.25
CA LYS A 382 -35.67 -45.21 21.44
C LYS A 382 -35.01 -43.85 21.57
N ILE A 383 -35.44 -42.89 20.75
CA ILE A 383 -34.98 -41.50 20.89
C ILE A 383 -35.43 -40.94 22.25
N ARG A 384 -34.50 -40.33 22.97
CA ARG A 384 -34.73 -39.88 24.36
C ARG A 384 -35.47 -38.55 24.41
N ASP A 385 -35.00 -37.60 23.60
CA ASP A 385 -35.53 -36.25 23.49
C ASP A 385 -36.04 -36.08 22.06
N GLU A 386 -37.23 -35.53 21.89
CA GLU A 386 -37.81 -35.34 20.56
C GLU A 386 -36.95 -34.38 19.74
N ASN A 387 -36.48 -34.86 18.58
CA ASN A 387 -35.69 -34.04 17.65
C ASN A 387 -36.59 -33.58 16.48
N PRO A 388 -36.56 -32.29 16.09
CA PRO A 388 -37.35 -31.78 14.96
C PRO A 388 -37.03 -32.43 13.62
N TRP A 389 -35.79 -32.88 13.42
CA TRP A 389 -35.25 -33.26 12.10
C TRP A 389 -35.30 -34.77 11.82
N VAL A 390 -35.34 -35.61 12.86
CA VAL A 390 -35.16 -37.07 12.75
C VAL A 390 -35.99 -37.86 13.76
N THR A 391 -36.40 -39.06 13.37
CA THR A 391 -37.05 -40.05 14.23
C THR A 391 -36.28 -41.38 14.16
N VAL A 392 -36.33 -42.16 15.25
CA VAL A 392 -35.63 -43.45 15.34
C VAL A 392 -36.64 -44.55 15.61
N GLU A 393 -36.66 -45.57 14.77
CA GLU A 393 -37.49 -46.76 14.98
C GLU A 393 -36.86 -47.71 16.02
N PRO A 394 -37.66 -48.56 16.69
CA PRO A 394 -37.15 -49.60 17.59
C PRO A 394 -36.17 -50.56 16.92
N SER A 395 -36.27 -50.71 15.60
CA SER A 395 -35.37 -51.47 14.73
C SER A 395 -33.98 -50.84 14.58
N GLY A 396 -33.75 -49.60 15.06
CA GLY A 396 -32.50 -48.86 14.91
C GLY A 396 -32.42 -48.03 13.63
N VAL A 397 -33.45 -48.02 12.78
CA VAL A 397 -33.50 -47.21 11.56
C VAL A 397 -33.79 -45.75 11.92
N VAL A 398 -33.00 -44.82 11.40
CA VAL A 398 -33.20 -43.37 11.56
C VAL A 398 -33.84 -42.79 10.31
N LYS A 399 -35.01 -42.17 10.48
CA LYS A 399 -35.81 -41.57 9.41
C LYS A 399 -35.85 -40.06 9.52
N VAL A 400 -35.88 -39.38 8.38
CA VAL A 400 -36.06 -37.93 8.29
C VAL A 400 -37.47 -37.58 8.79
N LYS A 401 -37.58 -36.66 9.75
CA LYS A 401 -38.87 -36.17 10.28
C LYS A 401 -39.34 -34.89 9.58
N LYS A 402 -38.39 -33.99 9.33
CA LYS A 402 -38.58 -32.71 8.62
C LYS A 402 -37.42 -32.57 7.64
N LYS A 403 -37.67 -32.01 6.44
CA LYS A 403 -36.63 -31.71 5.46
C LYS A 403 -35.46 -30.99 6.11
N TRP A 404 -34.23 -31.44 5.88
CA TRP A 404 -33.03 -30.81 6.44
C TRP A 404 -32.73 -29.53 5.68
N ASP A 405 -32.70 -28.41 6.40
CA ASP A 405 -32.35 -27.10 5.86
C ASP A 405 -31.06 -26.62 6.52
N TYR A 406 -30.03 -26.39 5.70
CA TYR A 406 -28.71 -25.97 6.14
C TYR A 406 -28.75 -24.59 6.83
N GLU A 407 -29.65 -23.70 6.42
CA GLU A 407 -29.75 -22.33 6.93
C GLU A 407 -30.44 -22.28 8.29
N GLU A 408 -31.42 -23.15 8.53
CA GLU A 408 -32.17 -23.25 9.80
C GLU A 408 -31.40 -23.95 10.93
N LEU A 409 -30.25 -24.58 10.63
CA LEU A 409 -29.41 -25.22 11.65
C LEU A 409 -28.57 -24.20 12.42
N GLY A 410 -28.33 -24.51 13.70
CA GLY A 410 -27.48 -23.72 14.61
C GLY A 410 -26.04 -23.51 14.10
N PRO A 411 -25.24 -22.69 14.79
CA PRO A 411 -23.94 -22.23 14.32
C PRO A 411 -22.93 -23.36 14.03
N GLU A 412 -23.09 -24.54 14.65
CA GLU A 412 -22.22 -25.71 14.41
C GLU A 412 -22.64 -26.56 13.20
N LYS A 413 -23.79 -26.24 12.58
CA LYS A 413 -24.36 -26.93 11.40
C LYS A 413 -24.43 -28.45 11.58
N THR A 414 -24.78 -28.87 12.80
CA THR A 414 -24.91 -30.27 13.21
C THR A 414 -26.30 -30.59 13.74
N ILE A 415 -26.84 -31.75 13.39
CA ILE A 415 -27.99 -32.35 14.07
C ILE A 415 -27.44 -33.33 15.10
N ASP A 416 -27.79 -33.17 16.38
CA ASP A 416 -27.43 -34.15 17.40
C ASP A 416 -28.63 -34.62 18.22
N PHE A 417 -28.62 -35.89 18.63
CA PHE A 417 -29.66 -36.46 19.48
C PHE A 417 -29.15 -37.63 20.33
N TRP A 418 -29.88 -37.92 21.40
CA TRP A 418 -29.59 -39.02 22.31
C TRP A 418 -30.52 -40.20 22.07
N VAL A 419 -29.94 -41.40 21.95
CA VAL A 419 -30.69 -42.65 21.81
C VAL A 419 -30.49 -43.51 23.05
N THR A 420 -31.58 -44.06 23.56
CA THR A 420 -31.58 -45.08 24.60
C THR A 420 -31.61 -46.45 23.95
N ILE A 421 -30.64 -47.30 24.29
CA ILE A 421 -30.51 -48.67 23.79
C ILE A 421 -30.89 -49.60 24.93
N THR A 422 -31.88 -50.45 24.71
CA THR A 422 -32.33 -51.45 25.69
C THR A 422 -32.06 -52.86 25.16
N ASN A 423 -31.27 -53.63 25.91
CA ASN A 423 -30.99 -55.03 25.59
C ASN A 423 -31.81 -55.95 26.50
N THR A 424 -32.66 -56.79 25.90
CA THR A 424 -33.43 -57.83 26.61
C THR A 424 -32.64 -59.14 26.65
N GLY A 425 -31.51 -59.11 27.38
CA GLY A 425 -30.65 -60.27 27.64
C GLY A 425 -31.14 -61.13 28.81
N ASN A 426 -30.96 -62.44 28.70
CA ASN A 426 -31.50 -63.48 29.58
C ASN A 426 -31.22 -63.23 31.09
N GLY A 427 -32.28 -63.09 31.91
CA GLY A 427 -32.25 -63.28 33.37
C GLY A 427 -31.59 -62.20 34.25
N GLY A 428 -31.11 -61.08 33.71
CA GLY A 428 -30.50 -59.98 34.48
C GLY A 428 -31.22 -58.64 34.24
N ARG A 429 -31.15 -57.71 35.21
CA ARG A 429 -31.79 -56.38 35.15
C ARG A 429 -31.57 -55.71 33.78
N PRO A 430 -32.60 -55.10 33.15
CA PRO A 430 -32.48 -54.49 31.83
C PRO A 430 -31.39 -53.42 31.84
N GLN A 431 -30.34 -53.66 31.06
CA GLN A 431 -29.22 -52.73 30.94
C GLN A 431 -29.56 -51.73 29.84
N ALA A 432 -29.88 -50.50 30.26
CA ALA A 432 -30.11 -49.40 29.34
C ALA A 432 -28.82 -48.61 29.16
N GLN A 433 -28.37 -48.50 27.91
CA GLN A 433 -27.22 -47.69 27.52
C GLN A 433 -27.71 -46.44 26.78
N VAL A 434 -26.87 -45.42 26.74
CA VAL A 434 -27.19 -44.16 26.07
C VAL A 434 -26.07 -43.82 25.09
N ALA A 435 -26.43 -43.45 23.88
CA ALA A 435 -25.48 -42.99 22.86
C ALA A 435 -25.88 -41.59 22.38
N ARG A 436 -24.89 -40.71 22.22
CA ARG A 436 -25.07 -39.44 21.49
C ARG A 436 -24.74 -39.70 20.03
N VAL A 437 -25.60 -39.25 19.14
CA VAL A 437 -25.35 -39.30 17.70
C VAL A 437 -25.33 -37.87 17.19
N GLU A 438 -24.31 -37.54 16.41
CA GLU A 438 -24.05 -36.18 15.92
C GLU A 438 -23.72 -36.25 14.43
N PHE A 439 -24.45 -35.46 13.64
CA PHE A 439 -24.33 -35.39 12.19
C PHE A 439 -23.97 -33.96 11.80
N PRO A 440 -22.74 -33.69 11.33
CA PRO A 440 -22.49 -32.47 10.59
C PRO A 440 -23.21 -32.55 9.24
N LEU A 441 -23.91 -31.47 8.87
CA LEU A 441 -24.50 -31.31 7.54
C LEU A 441 -23.57 -30.46 6.67
N GLU A 442 -23.42 -30.85 5.40
CA GLU A 442 -22.70 -30.06 4.40
C GLU A 442 -23.68 -29.41 3.40
N GLU A 443 -23.35 -28.19 2.97
CA GLU A 443 -24.14 -27.43 1.99
C GLU A 443 -24.11 -28.08 0.60
N SER A 444 -25.28 -28.26 -0.02
CA SER A 444 -25.48 -28.94 -1.31
C SER A 444 -24.70 -28.33 -2.49
N ARG A 445 -24.33 -27.05 -2.40
CA ARG A 445 -23.58 -26.31 -3.44
C ARG A 445 -22.11 -26.72 -3.56
N VAL A 446 -21.55 -27.33 -2.51
CA VAL A 446 -20.10 -27.61 -2.44
C VAL A 446 -19.70 -28.73 -3.40
N ARG A 447 -20.51 -29.79 -3.59
CA ARG A 447 -20.15 -30.86 -4.54
C ARG A 447 -20.35 -30.51 -6.02
N HIS A 448 -21.29 -29.62 -6.39
CA HIS A 448 -21.40 -29.20 -7.79
C HIS A 448 -20.25 -28.29 -8.21
N ALA A 449 -19.85 -27.35 -7.36
CA ALA A 449 -18.69 -26.48 -7.62
C ALA A 449 -17.37 -27.27 -7.58
N VAL A 450 -17.22 -28.20 -6.62
CA VAL A 450 -16.01 -29.05 -6.50
C VAL A 450 -15.95 -30.11 -7.60
N ALA A 451 -17.06 -30.69 -8.06
CA ALA A 451 -17.05 -31.63 -9.19
C ALA A 451 -16.70 -30.94 -10.51
N ILE A 452 -17.25 -29.73 -10.76
CA ILE A 452 -16.91 -28.93 -11.94
C ILE A 452 -15.45 -28.46 -11.88
N ALA A 453 -14.96 -28.04 -10.71
CA ALA A 453 -13.56 -27.66 -10.52
C ALA A 453 -12.60 -28.85 -10.66
N ILE A 454 -12.94 -30.04 -10.16
CA ILE A 454 -12.12 -31.26 -10.30
C ILE A 454 -12.12 -31.77 -11.75
N GLN A 455 -13.23 -31.65 -12.50
CA GLN A 455 -13.26 -31.98 -13.93
C GLN A 455 -12.44 -30.99 -14.77
N LEU A 456 -12.49 -29.69 -14.48
CA LEU A 456 -11.69 -28.68 -15.18
C LEU A 456 -10.18 -28.82 -14.88
N VAL A 457 -9.82 -29.15 -13.63
CA VAL A 457 -8.43 -29.39 -13.21
C VAL A 457 -7.88 -30.70 -13.81
N SER A 458 -8.70 -31.75 -13.94
CA SER A 458 -8.27 -33.03 -14.53
C SER A 458 -8.02 -32.94 -16.05
N VAL A 459 -8.77 -32.10 -16.77
CA VAL A 459 -8.54 -31.81 -18.20
C VAL A 459 -7.30 -30.93 -18.42
N ALA A 460 -7.04 -29.98 -17.51
CA ALA A 460 -5.84 -29.14 -17.55
C ALA A 460 -4.55 -29.92 -17.25
N ILE A 461 -4.58 -30.87 -16.31
CA ILE A 461 -3.41 -31.69 -15.97
C ILE A 461 -3.12 -32.74 -17.05
N GLY A 462 -4.16 -33.32 -17.68
CA GLY A 462 -3.99 -34.27 -18.79
C GLY A 462 -3.41 -33.65 -20.07
N SER A 463 -3.64 -32.36 -20.31
CA SER A 463 -3.07 -31.63 -21.45
C SER A 463 -1.63 -31.14 -21.20
N TYR A 464 -1.24 -30.93 -19.93
CA TYR A 464 0.12 -30.47 -19.58
C TYR A 464 1.14 -31.62 -19.45
N GLN A 465 0.70 -32.83 -19.10
CA GLN A 465 1.58 -34.01 -18.92
C GLN A 465 2.04 -34.66 -20.24
N ASN A 466 1.48 -34.27 -21.40
CA ASN A 466 1.85 -34.87 -22.69
C ASN A 466 2.87 -34.04 -23.51
N LYS A 467 3.49 -33.00 -22.93
CA LYS A 467 4.41 -32.11 -23.69
C LYS A 467 5.75 -31.75 -23.06
N SER A 468 6.15 -32.32 -21.92
CA SER A 468 7.43 -31.96 -21.30
C SER A 468 8.07 -33.12 -20.54
N ARG A 469 8.68 -34.04 -21.29
CA ARG A 469 9.79 -34.85 -20.79
C ARG A 469 11.03 -33.95 -20.70
N GLY A 470 11.56 -33.78 -19.49
CA GLY A 470 12.95 -33.36 -19.28
C GLY A 470 13.16 -32.38 -18.15
N VAL A 471 14.12 -32.72 -17.28
CA VAL A 471 14.82 -31.89 -16.28
C VAL A 471 14.28 -31.95 -14.84
N LEU A 472 15.04 -32.69 -14.01
CA LEU A 472 14.96 -32.79 -12.56
C LEU A 472 15.54 -31.52 -11.90
N PHE A 473 14.81 -30.95 -10.92
CA PHE A 473 15.39 -30.12 -9.86
C PHE A 473 14.77 -30.50 -8.51
N ASN A 474 15.64 -30.84 -7.55
CA ASN A 474 15.29 -31.22 -6.18
C ASN A 474 15.10 -29.97 -5.31
N TYR A 475 13.92 -29.80 -4.73
CA TYR A 475 13.73 -29.02 -3.49
C TYR A 475 12.93 -29.87 -2.50
N LYS A 476 13.58 -30.22 -1.37
CA LYS A 476 12.96 -30.89 -0.22
C LYS A 476 12.40 -29.83 0.73
N THR A 477 11.08 -29.75 0.86
CA THR A 477 10.39 -29.14 2.00
C THR A 477 9.74 -30.22 2.85
N HIS A 478 10.10 -30.22 4.14
CA HIS A 478 9.60 -31.12 5.18
C HIS A 478 8.12 -30.82 5.49
N ALA A 479 7.23 -31.76 5.19
CA ALA A 479 5.87 -31.81 5.73
C ALA A 479 5.83 -32.72 6.96
N GLN A 480 5.14 -32.29 8.01
CA GLN A 480 4.94 -33.02 9.26
C GLN A 480 4.00 -34.22 9.05
N CYS A 481 4.42 -35.38 9.57
CA CYS A 481 3.63 -36.61 9.62
C CYS A 481 2.56 -36.55 10.72
N THR A 482 1.30 -36.66 10.33
CA THR A 482 0.26 -37.31 11.15
C THR A 482 0.35 -38.82 10.93
N ALA A 483 0.65 -39.59 11.97
CA ALA A 483 0.63 -41.05 11.91
C ALA A 483 -0.52 -41.59 12.77
N GLY A 484 -1.50 -42.22 12.11
CA GLY A 484 -2.32 -43.27 12.70
C GLY A 484 -1.82 -44.62 12.20
N ALA A 485 -1.52 -45.54 13.12
CA ALA A 485 -1.75 -46.99 12.98
C ALA A 485 -1.21 -47.78 14.18
N VAL A 486 -2.16 -48.45 14.84
CA VAL A 486 -2.15 -49.72 15.56
C VAL A 486 -0.88 -50.59 15.47
N GLY A 487 -0.37 -51.04 16.62
CA GLY A 487 0.57 -52.17 16.72
C GLY A 487 1.53 -52.07 17.92
N GLY A 488 1.33 -52.90 18.94
CA GLY A 488 2.00 -52.75 20.24
C GLY A 488 3.53 -52.96 20.25
N ARG A 489 4.22 -52.07 20.96
CA ARG A 489 5.27 -52.34 21.98
C ARG A 489 5.79 -50.99 22.50
N ARG A 490 5.92 -50.86 23.83
CA ARG A 490 6.36 -49.64 24.51
C ARG A 490 7.79 -49.26 24.11
N GLY A 491 8.00 -48.03 23.64
CA GLY A 491 9.31 -47.39 23.51
C GLY A 491 9.21 -45.90 23.83
N ARG A 492 9.91 -45.44 24.87
CA ARG A 492 10.00 -44.01 25.26
C ARG A 492 10.88 -43.27 24.25
N CYS A 493 10.38 -42.22 23.60
CA CYS A 493 11.21 -41.26 22.88
C CYS A 493 11.61 -40.09 23.79
N ARG A 494 12.91 -39.95 24.09
CA ARG A 494 13.51 -38.77 24.72
C ARG A 494 13.68 -37.69 23.66
N ALA A 495 13.12 -36.50 23.87
CA ALA A 495 13.44 -35.31 23.07
C ALA A 495 14.83 -34.78 23.45
N ARG A 496 15.76 -34.70 22.48
CA ARG A 496 17.01 -33.94 22.61
C ARG A 496 16.73 -32.47 22.28
N ARG A 497 17.15 -31.55 23.15
CA ARG A 497 17.18 -30.11 22.89
C ARG A 497 18.20 -29.79 21.78
N PRO A 498 17.93 -28.81 20.88
CA PRO A 498 18.92 -28.32 19.93
C PRO A 498 20.00 -27.46 20.63
N PRO A 499 21.23 -27.35 20.09
CA PRO A 499 22.31 -26.57 20.69
C PRO A 499 22.09 -25.07 20.50
N ARG A 500 22.58 -24.26 21.45
CA ARG A 500 22.62 -22.79 21.36
C ARG A 500 23.62 -22.34 20.29
N PRO A 501 23.34 -21.26 19.53
CA PRO A 501 24.34 -20.67 18.63
C PRO A 501 25.40 -19.89 19.42
N ALA A 502 26.65 -19.97 18.97
CA ALA A 502 27.80 -19.25 19.49
C ALA A 502 27.80 -17.76 19.05
N PRO A 503 28.43 -16.84 19.80
CA PRO A 503 28.41 -15.41 19.49
C PRO A 503 29.39 -15.05 18.38
N THR A 504 28.94 -14.20 17.46
CA THR A 504 29.71 -13.57 16.39
C THR A 504 30.64 -12.48 16.94
N ARG A 505 31.92 -12.54 16.57
CA ARG A 505 32.92 -11.49 16.82
C ARG A 505 32.63 -10.28 15.92
N THR A 506 32.60 -9.09 16.51
CA THR A 506 32.63 -7.79 15.82
C THR A 506 34.07 -7.41 15.43
N PRO A 507 34.28 -6.67 14.33
CA PRO A 507 35.60 -6.18 13.94
C PRO A 507 35.96 -4.87 14.66
N ILE A 508 37.26 -4.75 14.94
CA ILE A 508 37.92 -3.65 15.64
C ILE A 508 38.11 -2.46 14.68
N SER A 509 37.73 -1.26 15.12
CA SER A 509 38.16 0.02 14.55
C SER A 509 39.34 0.59 15.35
N PRO A 510 40.33 1.25 14.72
CA PRO A 510 41.46 1.85 15.43
C PRO A 510 41.11 3.24 15.97
N GLN A 511 41.35 3.46 17.27
CA GLN A 511 41.32 4.78 17.89
C GLN A 511 42.67 5.50 17.68
N TYR A 512 42.60 6.74 17.18
CA TYR A 512 43.66 7.73 17.31
C TYR A 512 43.59 8.36 18.70
N SER A 513 44.71 8.33 19.43
CA SER A 513 44.89 9.03 20.70
C SER A 513 45.48 10.42 20.45
N ILE A 514 44.77 11.46 20.88
CA ILE A 514 45.31 12.81 21.10
C ILE A 514 45.28 13.01 22.62
N LEU A 515 46.43 13.21 23.24
CA LEU A 515 46.56 13.76 24.59
C LEU A 515 47.62 14.85 24.54
N THR A 516 47.17 16.06 24.80
CA THR A 516 47.98 17.23 25.10
C THR A 516 47.72 17.55 26.58
N LEU A 517 48.81 17.56 27.36
CA LEU A 517 49.02 18.03 28.73
C LEU A 517 48.09 17.53 29.86
#